data_AF-A0A7J7ZQ66-F1
#
_entry.id   AF-A0A7J7ZQ66-F1
#
_cell.length_a   1.000
_cell.length_b   1.000
_cell.length_c   1.000
_cell.angle_alpha   90.00
_cell.angle_beta   90.00
_cell.angle_gamma   90.00
#
_symmetry.space_group_name_H-M   'P 1'
#
loop_
_entity.id
_entity.type
_entity.pdbx_description
1 polymer ?
#
loop_
_entity_poly.entity_id
_entity_poly.type
_entity_poly.pdbx_seq_one_letter_code
_entity_poly.pdbx_strand_id
1 'polypeptide(L)'
;MLSILLILSGLGWLTSAGHHSETSLMQITVPQKIGTNTNNGDVSETHVTYAIEIDGKTYTLHLEKQSFLDPHFRVYSYNKSGALYPDSSFIKGHCFYQGYAAEIPKSAVTLSICSGLRGLLQLENVSYGIEPLDSATTYEHMLYQIKNNETDFLPLQGNYPITQLVDQSYKILVKSEKNSDVVLLKRTLKIQVIMDKVLFDYMGSEVAVATENVVHIFSLINTMFSQLKVTVKLTSLELWSDQNKIPSDRDANEVLQRFVSWKEKFLFQRSHDMAFLLIYRNYPNYVGATYHGMACDPKLAAGIALYPKRITLEAFSVVLAQLLGINLGLTYDDIYSCYCPGTTCIMNPQAM
;
A
#
# COMPACT_ATOMS: atom_id res chain seq x y z
N MET A 1 63.22 49.47 -2.07
CA MET A 1 62.49 50.70 -1.74
C MET A 1 61.00 50.43 -1.93
N LEU A 2 60.24 50.65 -0.85
CA LEU A 2 58.84 51.08 -0.78
C LEU A 2 57.80 50.41 -1.70
N SER A 3 56.86 49.67 -1.09
CA SER A 3 55.48 50.12 -0.82
C SER A 3 54.59 50.00 -2.06
N ILE A 4 53.60 49.11 -2.07
CA ILE A 4 52.28 49.40 -1.47
C ILE A 4 51.67 48.13 -0.86
N LEU A 5 51.31 48.24 0.42
CA LEU A 5 50.46 47.34 1.21
C LEU A 5 49.00 47.83 1.14
N LEU A 6 48.08 46.85 1.25
CA LEU A 6 46.73 46.91 1.86
C LEU A 6 45.68 47.74 1.10
N ILE A 7 44.52 47.17 0.77
CA ILE A 7 43.27 47.06 1.56
C ILE A 7 42.31 46.32 0.57
N LEU A 8 41.57 45.22 0.81
CA LEU A 8 40.64 44.83 1.88
C LEU A 8 40.50 43.29 1.93
N SER A 9 40.65 42.78 3.14
CA SER A 9 39.99 41.60 3.70
C SER A 9 38.50 41.45 3.32
N GLY A 10 38.07 40.22 3.02
CA GLY A 10 36.67 39.83 3.18
C GLY A 10 36.18 38.77 2.19
N LEU A 11 36.52 37.50 2.40
CA LEU A 11 35.60 36.40 2.08
C LEU A 11 35.98 35.20 2.94
N GLY A 12 35.14 34.98 3.93
CA GLY A 12 35.26 33.93 4.91
C GLY A 12 35.22 32.54 4.29
N TRP A 13 35.74 31.62 5.07
CA TRP A 13 35.64 30.19 4.88
C TRP A 13 34.23 29.77 4.45
N LEU A 14 34.12 29.32 3.21
CA LEU A 14 33.07 28.39 2.81
C LEU A 14 33.56 27.01 3.22
N THR A 15 33.30 26.65 4.47
CA THR A 15 33.17 25.23 4.83
C THR A 15 32.02 24.69 3.98
N SER A 16 32.33 23.87 2.98
CA SER A 16 31.30 23.05 2.36
C SER A 16 30.79 22.13 3.44
N ALA A 17 29.63 22.45 4.00
CA ALA A 17 28.83 21.49 4.76
C ALA A 17 28.51 20.36 3.77
N GLY A 18 29.30 19.28 3.86
CA GLY A 18 28.96 18.05 3.19
C GLY A 18 27.58 17.64 3.67
N HIS A 19 26.63 17.51 2.75
CA HIS A 19 25.45 16.70 3.03
C HIS A 19 25.96 15.30 3.35
N HIS A 20 26.08 15.01 4.65
CA HIS A 20 26.16 13.64 5.12
C HIS A 20 24.83 12.99 4.76
N SER A 21 24.79 12.33 3.60
CA SER A 21 23.82 11.27 3.36
C SER A 21 24.24 10.16 4.33
N GLU A 22 23.64 10.15 5.52
CA GLU A 22 23.78 9.03 6.46
C GLU A 22 23.24 7.79 5.76
N THR A 23 24.17 6.93 5.33
CA THR A 23 23.90 5.63 4.73
C THR A 23 22.88 4.86 5.56
N SER A 24 21.77 4.47 4.93
CA SER A 24 20.81 3.53 5.53
C SER A 24 21.55 2.30 6.01
N LEU A 25 21.33 1.88 7.26
CA LEU A 25 21.96 0.69 7.79
C LEU A 25 21.49 -0.50 6.95
N MET A 26 22.44 -1.16 6.30
CA MET A 26 22.20 -2.31 5.44
C MET A 26 22.98 -3.49 6.02
N GLN A 27 22.31 -4.63 6.15
CA GLN A 27 22.91 -5.86 6.66
C GLN A 27 22.42 -7.06 5.87
N ILE A 28 23.22 -8.13 5.85
CA ILE A 28 22.83 -9.41 5.26
C ILE A 28 22.44 -10.34 6.41
N THR A 29 21.32 -11.04 6.25
CA THR A 29 20.83 -12.03 7.21
C THR A 29 20.49 -13.34 6.47
N VAL A 30 20.47 -14.45 7.20
CA VAL A 30 20.04 -15.75 6.68
C VAL A 30 18.86 -16.24 7.52
N PRO A 31 17.62 -15.98 7.08
CA PRO A 31 16.43 -16.40 7.79
C PRO A 31 16.34 -17.92 7.92
N GLN A 32 16.09 -18.39 9.13
CA GLN A 32 15.93 -19.82 9.41
C GLN A 32 14.47 -20.14 9.68
N LYS A 33 13.89 -21.07 8.92
CA LYS A 33 12.54 -21.57 9.17
C LYS A 33 12.58 -22.58 10.31
N ILE A 34 11.94 -22.26 11.44
CA ILE A 34 12.03 -23.07 12.68
C ILE A 34 10.79 -23.97 12.86
N GLY A 35 9.63 -23.60 12.31
CA GLY A 35 8.43 -24.41 12.49
C GLY A 35 7.30 -24.08 11.52
N THR A 36 6.41 -25.06 11.36
CA THR A 36 5.20 -24.98 10.53
C THR A 36 4.07 -25.75 11.21
N ASN A 37 2.88 -25.16 11.27
CA ASN A 37 1.66 -25.90 11.61
C ASN A 37 0.79 -26.04 10.35
N THR A 38 0.51 -27.28 9.95
CA THR A 38 -0.48 -27.64 8.92
C THR A 38 -1.76 -28.09 9.62
N ASN A 39 -2.90 -27.43 9.33
CA ASN A 39 -4.19 -27.96 9.76
C ASN A 39 -4.52 -29.19 8.90
N ASN A 40 -4.86 -30.31 9.55
CA ASN A 40 -5.19 -31.60 8.97
C ASN A 40 -6.01 -31.49 7.66
N GLY A 41 -5.37 -31.77 6.53
CA GLY A 41 -6.02 -32.02 5.24
C GLY A 41 -5.83 -30.97 4.14
N ASP A 42 -5.22 -29.81 4.41
CA ASP A 42 -4.93 -28.80 3.38
C ASP A 42 -3.40 -28.65 3.16
N VAL A 43 -2.98 -28.52 1.91
CA VAL A 43 -1.57 -28.57 1.45
C VAL A 43 -0.80 -27.28 1.80
N SER A 44 -1.45 -26.30 2.40
CA SER A 44 -0.85 -25.01 2.73
C SER A 44 -0.55 -24.86 4.22
N GLU A 45 0.69 -24.48 4.52
CA GLU A 45 1.13 -24.01 5.84
C GLU A 45 0.28 -22.81 6.27
N THR A 46 -0.43 -22.91 7.40
CA THR A 46 -1.28 -21.81 7.91
C THR A 46 -0.49 -20.89 8.83
N HIS A 47 0.47 -21.47 9.56
CA HIS A 47 1.39 -20.75 10.42
C HIS A 47 2.81 -21.18 10.13
N VAL A 48 3.70 -20.21 10.09
CA VAL A 48 5.14 -20.42 9.92
C VAL A 48 5.89 -19.60 10.95
N THR A 49 7.03 -20.12 11.40
CA THR A 49 7.92 -19.42 12.32
C THR A 49 9.31 -19.31 11.71
N TYR A 50 9.85 -18.10 11.70
CA TYR A 50 11.22 -17.82 11.24
C TYR A 50 12.05 -17.20 12.37
N ALA A 51 13.33 -17.51 12.44
CA ALA A 51 14.31 -16.68 13.14
C ALA A 51 15.09 -15.85 12.13
N ILE A 52 15.26 -14.57 12.45
CA ILE A 52 16.12 -13.66 11.71
C ILE A 52 17.08 -12.96 12.66
N GLU A 53 18.31 -12.74 12.21
CA GLU A 53 19.29 -11.95 12.97
C GLU A 53 19.33 -10.53 12.42
N ILE A 54 19.21 -9.55 13.33
CA ILE A 54 19.26 -8.11 13.06
C ILE A 54 20.20 -7.50 14.10
N ASP A 55 21.30 -6.89 13.67
CA ASP A 55 22.29 -6.23 14.53
C ASP A 55 22.80 -7.12 15.68
N GLY A 56 23.05 -8.40 15.40
CA GLY A 56 23.53 -9.38 16.37
C GLY A 56 22.47 -9.87 17.37
N LYS A 57 21.20 -9.48 17.20
CA LYS A 57 20.07 -9.97 17.99
C LYS A 57 19.15 -10.83 17.13
N THR A 58 18.79 -11.99 17.65
CA THR A 58 17.83 -12.89 17.00
C THR A 58 16.39 -12.48 17.34
N TYR A 59 15.54 -12.42 16.32
CA TYR A 59 14.11 -12.18 16.42
C TYR A 59 13.33 -13.37 15.88
N THR A 60 12.32 -13.81 16.64
CA THR A 60 11.46 -14.94 16.30
C THR A 60 10.15 -14.43 15.73
N LEU A 61 9.95 -14.57 14.42
CA LEU A 61 8.76 -14.11 13.72
C LEU A 61 7.68 -15.20 13.75
N HIS A 62 6.57 -14.92 14.43
CA HIS A 62 5.36 -15.74 14.35
C HIS A 62 4.45 -15.19 13.27
N LEU A 63 4.19 -15.99 12.25
CA LEU A 63 3.49 -15.56 11.05
C LEU A 63 2.26 -16.42 10.78
N GLU A 64 1.12 -15.77 10.58
CA GLU A 64 -0.15 -16.36 10.17
C GLU A 64 -0.45 -15.98 8.71
N LYS A 65 -0.87 -16.98 7.94
CA LYS A 65 -1.20 -16.80 6.53
C LYS A 65 -2.39 -15.87 6.37
N GLN A 66 -2.23 -14.83 5.56
CA GLN A 66 -3.33 -13.91 5.27
C GLN A 66 -4.33 -14.51 4.28
N SER A 67 -5.59 -14.13 4.43
CA SER A 67 -6.72 -14.59 3.60
C SER A 67 -7.46 -13.42 2.93
N PHE A 68 -6.71 -12.56 2.23
CA PHE A 68 -7.25 -11.36 1.57
C PHE A 68 -7.54 -11.54 0.07
N LEU A 69 -7.09 -12.61 -0.57
CA LEU A 69 -7.45 -12.89 -1.96
C LEU A 69 -8.77 -13.66 -2.02
N ASP A 70 -9.66 -13.27 -2.94
CA ASP A 70 -10.88 -14.03 -3.17
C ASP A 70 -10.57 -15.42 -3.73
N PRO A 71 -11.27 -16.49 -3.29
CA PRO A 71 -11.12 -17.82 -3.89
C PRO A 71 -11.33 -17.82 -5.41
N HIS A 72 -12.16 -16.91 -5.90
CA HIS A 72 -12.43 -16.68 -7.32
C HIS A 72 -11.72 -15.44 -7.87
N PHE A 73 -10.65 -14.98 -7.21
CA PHE A 73 -9.79 -13.92 -7.72
C PHE A 73 -9.35 -14.26 -9.15
N ARG A 74 -9.52 -13.27 -10.03
CA ARG A 74 -9.18 -13.34 -11.45
C ARG A 74 -8.44 -12.09 -11.85
N VAL A 75 -7.40 -12.28 -12.65
CA VAL A 75 -6.69 -11.22 -13.33
C VAL A 75 -7.23 -11.17 -14.76
N TYR A 76 -7.42 -9.97 -15.28
CA TYR A 76 -7.83 -9.74 -16.66
C TYR A 76 -6.84 -8.83 -17.35
N SER A 77 -6.54 -9.12 -18.61
CA SER A 77 -5.72 -8.27 -19.48
C SER A 77 -6.27 -8.25 -20.90
N TYR A 78 -5.76 -7.35 -21.72
CA TYR A 78 -6.20 -7.13 -23.09
C TYR A 78 -5.16 -7.61 -24.10
N ASN A 79 -5.63 -8.28 -25.14
CA ASN A 79 -4.77 -8.71 -26.24
C ASN A 79 -4.58 -7.56 -27.26
N LYS A 80 -3.76 -7.79 -28.29
CA LYS A 80 -3.50 -6.81 -29.36
C LYS A 80 -4.75 -6.38 -30.14
N SER A 81 -5.82 -7.19 -30.11
CA SER A 81 -7.11 -6.87 -30.74
C SER A 81 -8.05 -6.10 -29.82
N GLY A 82 -7.63 -5.76 -28.59
CA GLY A 82 -8.44 -5.05 -27.61
C GLY A 82 -9.51 -5.91 -26.92
N ALA A 83 -9.43 -7.24 -27.04
CA ALA A 83 -10.34 -8.14 -26.34
C ALA A 83 -9.82 -8.48 -24.94
N LEU A 84 -10.71 -8.37 -23.95
CA LEU A 84 -10.45 -8.73 -22.55
C LEU A 84 -10.41 -10.26 -22.39
N TYR A 85 -9.36 -10.79 -21.77
CA TYR A 85 -9.25 -12.21 -21.46
C TYR A 85 -8.82 -12.42 -19.99
N PRO A 86 -9.31 -13.50 -19.35
CA PRO A 86 -8.81 -13.88 -18.04
C PRO A 86 -7.38 -14.42 -18.18
N ASP A 87 -6.47 -13.91 -17.38
CA ASP A 87 -5.11 -14.40 -17.29
C ASP A 87 -5.00 -15.51 -16.24
N SER A 88 -4.31 -16.60 -16.58
CA SER A 88 -4.11 -17.77 -15.71
C SER A 88 -2.65 -17.96 -15.27
N SER A 89 -1.76 -17.03 -15.60
CA SER A 89 -0.33 -17.10 -15.25
C SER A 89 -0.09 -16.93 -13.75
N PHE A 90 -0.99 -16.24 -13.05
CA PHE A 90 -0.95 -16.12 -11.60
C PHE A 90 -1.37 -17.43 -10.94
N ILE A 91 -0.39 -18.21 -10.49
CA ILE A 91 -0.63 -19.45 -9.74
C ILE A 91 -1.18 -19.08 -8.36
N LYS A 92 -2.36 -19.63 -8.03
CA LYS A 92 -3.05 -19.44 -6.74
C LYS A 92 -2.31 -20.17 -5.60
N GLY A 93 -1.15 -19.66 -5.21
CA GLY A 93 -0.44 -20.03 -4.00
C GLY A 93 -0.33 -18.80 -3.10
N HIS A 94 -1.27 -18.61 -2.17
CA HIS A 94 -1.18 -17.48 -1.23
C HIS A 94 -0.02 -17.71 -0.26
N CYS A 95 1.11 -17.06 -0.50
CA CYS A 95 2.34 -17.14 0.31
C CYS A 95 2.55 -15.90 1.18
N PHE A 96 1.49 -15.12 1.42
CA PHE A 96 1.53 -13.86 2.14
C PHE A 96 1.08 -14.08 3.58
N TYR A 97 1.88 -13.58 4.52
CA TYR A 97 1.72 -13.77 5.94
C TYR A 97 1.82 -12.44 6.67
N GLN A 98 1.19 -12.38 7.83
CA GLN A 98 1.36 -11.30 8.79
C GLN A 98 1.60 -11.85 10.18
N GLY A 99 2.17 -11.03 11.05
CA GLY A 99 2.31 -11.39 12.45
C GLY A 99 3.19 -10.42 13.21
N TYR A 100 4.02 -10.95 14.11
CA TYR A 100 4.82 -10.17 15.05
C TYR A 100 6.10 -10.92 15.41
N ALA A 101 7.10 -10.18 15.88
CA ALA A 101 8.28 -10.73 16.53
C ALA A 101 7.96 -11.06 18.01
N ALA A 102 8.26 -12.28 18.45
CA ALA A 102 7.97 -12.76 19.81
C ALA A 102 8.60 -11.88 20.89
N GLU A 103 9.78 -11.32 20.60
CA GLU A 103 10.54 -10.44 21.48
C GLU A 103 9.88 -9.06 21.63
N ILE A 104 9.02 -8.67 20.68
CA ILE A 104 8.30 -7.39 20.68
C ILE A 104 6.84 -7.68 20.26
N PRO A 105 5.94 -8.11 21.17
CA PRO A 105 4.59 -8.52 20.80
C PRO A 105 3.71 -7.44 20.14
N LYS A 106 4.08 -6.16 20.27
CA LYS A 106 3.41 -5.02 19.61
C LYS A 106 3.97 -4.69 18.23
N SER A 107 4.99 -5.42 17.77
CA SER A 107 5.53 -5.30 16.42
C SER A 107 4.51 -5.75 15.37
N ALA A 108 4.72 -5.31 14.14
CA ALA A 108 3.94 -5.76 13.00
C ALA A 108 4.90 -6.26 11.91
N VAL A 109 4.62 -7.44 11.38
CA VAL A 109 5.42 -8.08 10.34
C VAL A 109 4.50 -8.47 9.20
N THR A 110 4.90 -8.17 7.97
CA THR A 110 4.20 -8.57 6.74
C THR A 110 5.20 -9.13 5.76
N LEU A 111 5.06 -10.41 5.39
CA LEU A 111 6.04 -11.11 4.56
C LEU A 111 5.36 -11.96 3.49
N SER A 112 5.91 -11.88 2.27
CA SER A 112 5.79 -12.91 1.25
C SER A 112 6.89 -13.94 1.44
N ILE A 113 6.57 -15.21 1.28
CA ILE A 113 7.54 -16.32 1.27
C ILE A 113 7.59 -17.03 -0.09
N CYS A 114 6.98 -16.46 -1.14
CA CYS A 114 6.85 -17.09 -2.45
C CYS A 114 8.20 -17.44 -3.09
N SER A 115 9.16 -16.53 -3.00
CA SER A 115 10.47 -16.60 -3.67
C SER A 115 11.57 -16.12 -2.72
N GLY A 116 11.55 -16.62 -1.48
CA GLY A 116 12.31 -16.03 -0.35
C GLY A 116 11.46 -15.06 0.47
N LEU A 117 12.01 -14.59 1.60
CA LEU A 117 11.33 -13.63 2.47
C LEU A 117 11.41 -12.23 1.86
N ARG A 118 10.24 -11.66 1.56
CA ARG A 118 10.12 -10.28 1.09
C ARG A 118 9.06 -9.53 1.86
N GLY A 119 9.34 -8.34 2.36
CA GLY A 119 8.33 -7.48 2.97
C GLY A 119 8.88 -6.59 4.08
N LEU A 120 8.05 -6.35 5.11
CA LEU A 120 8.26 -5.33 6.14
C LEU A 120 8.28 -5.90 7.55
N LEU A 121 9.18 -5.37 8.36
CA LEU A 121 9.31 -5.64 9.79
C LEU A 121 9.26 -4.30 10.55
N GLN A 122 8.13 -4.00 11.19
CA GLN A 122 7.98 -2.87 12.10
C GLN A 122 8.35 -3.32 13.51
N LEU A 123 9.59 -3.04 13.94
CA LEU A 123 10.12 -3.40 15.25
C LEU A 123 10.27 -2.13 16.09
N GLU A 124 9.42 -1.96 17.10
CA GLU A 124 9.36 -0.72 17.91
C GLU A 124 9.19 0.53 17.01
N ASN A 125 10.14 1.45 17.07
CA ASN A 125 10.14 2.71 16.31
C ASN A 125 10.96 2.62 15.01
N VAL A 126 11.36 1.41 14.59
CA VAL A 126 12.19 1.20 13.41
C VAL A 126 11.49 0.25 12.43
N SER A 127 11.49 0.63 11.16
CA SER A 127 10.95 -0.18 10.07
C SER A 127 12.11 -0.73 9.25
N TYR A 128 12.09 -2.04 8.98
CA TYR A 128 13.04 -2.70 8.09
C TYR A 128 12.31 -3.28 6.88
N GLY A 129 12.92 -3.12 5.70
CA GLY A 129 12.60 -3.92 4.52
C GLY A 129 13.51 -5.14 4.46
N ILE A 130 12.96 -6.28 4.05
CA ILE A 130 13.71 -7.50 3.75
C ILE A 130 13.44 -7.93 2.32
N GLU A 131 14.50 -8.25 1.57
CA GLU A 131 14.40 -8.80 0.22
C GLU A 131 15.43 -9.93 0.01
N PRO A 132 15.09 -10.98 -0.76
CA PRO A 132 16.02 -12.06 -1.08
C PRO A 132 17.15 -11.55 -1.98
N LEU A 133 18.36 -12.07 -1.79
CA LEU A 133 19.47 -11.88 -2.74
C LEU A 133 19.39 -12.95 -3.83
N ASP A 134 19.62 -12.57 -5.10
CA ASP A 134 19.52 -13.46 -6.27
C ASP A 134 20.54 -14.64 -6.28
N SER A 135 21.45 -14.71 -5.31
CA SER A 135 22.44 -15.78 -5.19
C SER A 135 21.87 -17.04 -4.53
N ALA A 136 21.52 -18.01 -5.37
CA ALA A 136 20.86 -19.28 -5.02
C ALA A 136 21.63 -20.22 -4.05
N THR A 137 22.83 -19.87 -3.60
CA THR A 137 23.66 -20.79 -2.80
C THR A 137 23.48 -20.68 -1.29
N THR A 138 22.92 -19.59 -0.75
CA THR A 138 22.96 -19.32 0.71
C THR A 138 21.68 -18.79 1.36
N TYR A 139 20.53 -18.70 0.67
CA TYR A 139 19.27 -18.13 1.23
C TYR A 139 19.50 -16.80 1.98
N GLU A 140 20.42 -15.99 1.48
CA GLU A 140 20.74 -14.69 2.05
C GLU A 140 19.70 -13.66 1.68
N HIS A 141 19.43 -12.76 2.63
CA HIS A 141 18.48 -11.68 2.47
C HIS A 141 19.13 -10.37 2.87
N MET A 142 18.85 -9.34 2.10
CA MET A 142 19.21 -7.98 2.42
C MET A 142 18.17 -7.40 3.36
N LEU A 143 18.61 -6.90 4.50
CA LEU A 143 17.83 -6.08 5.42
C LEU A 143 18.31 -4.64 5.30
N TYR A 144 17.36 -3.72 5.15
CA TYR A 144 17.65 -2.29 5.13
C TYR A 144 16.64 -1.53 5.98
N GLN A 145 17.14 -0.55 6.73
CA GLN A 145 16.27 0.34 7.47
C GLN A 145 15.55 1.30 6.51
N ILE A 146 14.23 1.38 6.65
CA ILE A 146 13.40 2.34 5.92
C ILE A 146 13.38 3.62 6.74
N LYS A 147 13.91 4.70 6.17
CA LYS A 147 13.81 6.05 6.74
C LYS A 147 12.57 6.73 6.15
N ASN A 148 11.77 7.39 6.97
CA ASN A 148 10.74 8.31 6.49
C ASN A 148 11.47 9.49 5.86
N ASN A 149 11.51 9.53 4.53
CA ASN A 149 11.91 10.76 3.84
C ASN A 149 10.66 11.63 3.77
N GLU A 150 10.70 12.83 4.35
CA GLU A 150 9.62 13.80 4.19
C GLU A 150 9.37 14.04 2.70
N THR A 151 8.24 13.54 2.19
CA THR A 151 7.77 13.88 0.86
C THR A 151 6.58 14.84 0.99
N ASP A 152 6.77 16.07 0.49
CA ASP A 152 5.75 17.11 0.52
C ASP A 152 4.68 16.86 -0.56
N PHE A 153 3.79 15.89 -0.33
CA PHE A 153 2.56 15.76 -1.11
C PHE A 153 1.43 16.57 -0.46
N LEU A 154 0.63 17.26 -1.28
CA LEU A 154 -0.56 17.91 -0.75
C LEU A 154 -1.61 16.83 -0.43
N PRO A 155 -2.16 16.79 0.80
CA PRO A 155 -3.26 15.90 1.13
C PRO A 155 -4.49 16.18 0.26
N LEU A 156 -5.39 15.21 0.13
CA LEU A 156 -6.65 15.41 -0.57
C LEU A 156 -7.39 16.63 0.00
N GLN A 157 -7.65 17.63 -0.86
CA GLN A 157 -8.38 18.81 -0.47
C GLN A 157 -9.87 18.47 -0.35
N GLY A 158 -10.37 18.34 0.88
CA GLY A 158 -11.76 17.96 1.20
C GLY A 158 -12.83 19.00 0.84
N ASN A 159 -12.52 20.01 0.04
CA ASN A 159 -13.45 21.10 -0.29
C ASN A 159 -14.01 20.94 -1.70
N TYR A 160 -15.01 20.08 -1.86
CA TYR A 160 -15.95 20.20 -2.98
C TYR A 160 -17.25 20.84 -2.50
N PRO A 161 -17.78 21.86 -3.20
CA PRO A 161 -19.21 22.10 -3.17
C PRO A 161 -19.88 20.84 -3.75
N ILE A 162 -20.76 20.23 -2.97
CA ILE A 162 -21.63 19.13 -3.39
C ILE A 162 -22.62 19.69 -4.42
N THR A 163 -22.17 19.95 -5.64
CA THR A 163 -23.04 20.47 -6.70
C THR A 163 -23.60 19.31 -7.51
N GLN A 164 -24.88 19.01 -7.22
CA GLN A 164 -25.92 18.45 -8.09
C GLN A 164 -25.97 16.94 -8.41
N LEU A 165 -25.21 16.05 -7.77
CA LEU A 165 -25.44 14.60 -7.90
C LEU A 165 -25.77 13.84 -6.59
N VAL A 166 -25.81 14.52 -5.44
CA VAL A 166 -25.99 13.90 -4.11
C VAL A 166 -27.13 14.57 -3.32
N ASP A 167 -28.27 14.86 -3.95
CA ASP A 167 -29.48 15.28 -3.23
C ASP A 167 -30.43 14.11 -2.91
N GLN A 168 -29.86 12.94 -2.65
CA GLN A 168 -30.54 11.91 -1.88
C GLN A 168 -29.81 11.81 -0.55
N SER A 169 -30.21 12.67 0.38
CA SER A 169 -29.85 12.50 1.78
C SER A 169 -30.43 11.17 2.27
N TYR A 170 -29.64 10.11 2.22
CA TYR A 170 -29.96 8.90 2.97
C TYR A 170 -29.85 9.29 4.45
N LYS A 171 -31.00 9.52 5.11
CA LYS A 171 -31.04 9.64 6.56
C LYS A 171 -30.64 8.27 7.13
N ILE A 172 -29.35 8.08 7.40
CA ILE A 172 -28.89 6.97 8.22
C ILE A 172 -29.42 7.26 9.62
N LEU A 173 -30.54 6.62 9.96
CA LEU A 173 -31.01 6.52 11.34
C LEU A 173 -29.96 5.70 12.09
N VAL A 174 -28.92 6.38 12.58
CA VAL A 174 -28.06 5.84 13.63
C VAL A 174 -28.95 5.80 14.86
N LYS A 175 -29.62 4.67 15.07
CA LYS A 175 -30.13 4.33 16.39
C LYS A 175 -28.89 4.33 17.27
N SER A 176 -28.69 5.38 18.06
CA SER A 176 -27.70 5.42 19.12
C SER A 176 -28.14 4.40 20.16
N GLU A 177 -27.94 3.12 19.87
CA GLU A 177 -28.00 2.09 20.89
C GLU A 177 -26.82 2.36 21.81
N LYS A 178 -27.13 3.03 22.94
CA LYS A 178 -26.31 3.02 24.15
C LYS A 178 -26.28 1.57 24.67
N ASN A 179 -25.57 0.70 23.97
CA ASN A 179 -25.10 -0.56 24.48
C ASN A 179 -23.58 -0.57 24.27
N SER A 180 -22.89 -0.33 25.39
CA SER A 180 -21.54 -0.78 25.65
C SER A 180 -21.37 -2.23 25.21
N ASP A 181 -20.23 -2.55 24.59
CA ASP A 181 -19.87 -3.83 23.96
C ASP A 181 -20.32 -4.00 22.49
N VAL A 182 -19.99 -3.01 21.65
CA VAL A 182 -19.87 -3.28 20.21
C VAL A 182 -18.63 -4.14 20.01
N VAL A 183 -18.79 -5.46 20.12
CA VAL A 183 -17.81 -6.41 19.59
C VAL A 183 -17.57 -6.00 18.14
N LEU A 184 -16.37 -5.47 17.84
CA LEU A 184 -15.96 -5.20 16.47
C LEU A 184 -16.06 -6.53 15.70
N LEU A 185 -17.16 -6.70 14.98
CA LEU A 185 -17.38 -7.83 14.11
C LEU A 185 -16.36 -7.75 12.99
N LYS A 186 -15.77 -8.89 12.63
CA LYS A 186 -14.85 -8.95 11.49
C LYS A 186 -15.61 -8.54 10.24
N ARG A 187 -15.22 -7.42 9.63
CA ARG A 187 -15.83 -6.91 8.40
C ARG A 187 -14.96 -7.25 7.20
N THR A 188 -15.58 -7.44 6.05
CA THR A 188 -14.85 -7.68 4.79
C THR A 188 -15.25 -6.62 3.79
N LEU A 189 -14.28 -5.89 3.28
CA LEU A 189 -14.44 -4.92 2.19
C LEU A 189 -13.93 -5.54 0.91
N LYS A 190 -14.78 -5.72 -0.09
CA LYS A 190 -14.39 -6.30 -1.39
C LYS A 190 -13.94 -5.22 -2.34
N ILE A 191 -12.78 -5.42 -2.97
CA ILE A 191 -12.15 -4.43 -3.84
C ILE A 191 -11.77 -5.04 -5.19
N GLN A 192 -12.07 -4.32 -6.25
CA GLN A 192 -11.57 -4.51 -7.60
C GLN A 192 -10.52 -3.47 -7.90
N VAL A 193 -9.41 -3.90 -8.48
CA VAL A 193 -8.33 -2.99 -8.88
C VAL A 193 -8.27 -2.93 -10.39
N ILE A 194 -8.15 -1.72 -10.91
CA ILE A 194 -7.90 -1.44 -12.30
C ILE A 194 -6.55 -0.72 -12.38
N MET A 195 -5.66 -1.19 -13.24
CA MET A 195 -4.34 -0.58 -13.46
C MET A 195 -4.31 0.06 -14.84
N ASP A 196 -3.93 1.33 -14.90
CA ASP A 196 -3.78 2.03 -16.15
C ASP A 196 -2.57 1.52 -16.96
N LYS A 197 -2.60 1.74 -18.28
CA LYS A 197 -1.59 1.29 -19.24
C LYS A 197 -0.19 1.76 -18.87
N VAL A 198 -0.06 3.01 -18.44
CA VAL A 198 1.23 3.62 -18.16
C VAL A 198 1.85 3.01 -16.91
N LEU A 199 1.05 2.74 -15.87
CA LEU A 199 1.51 2.03 -14.68
C LEU A 199 1.86 0.58 -14.98
N PHE A 200 1.05 -0.10 -15.80
CA PHE A 200 1.36 -1.46 -16.25
C PHE A 200 2.72 -1.54 -16.97
N ASP A 201 3.01 -0.56 -17.84
CA ASP A 201 4.30 -0.48 -18.52
C ASP A 201 5.44 -0.15 -17.57
N TYR A 202 5.22 0.77 -16.63
CA TYR A 202 6.20 1.10 -15.60
C TYR A 202 6.55 -0.11 -14.73
N MET A 203 5.60 -1.01 -14.48
CA MET A 203 5.79 -2.26 -13.75
C MET A 203 6.36 -3.40 -14.61
N GLY A 204 6.83 -3.13 -15.83
CA GLY A 204 7.53 -4.09 -16.68
C GLY A 204 6.68 -4.73 -17.78
N SER A 205 5.42 -4.33 -17.94
CA SER A 205 4.50 -4.86 -18.97
C SER A 205 4.25 -6.38 -18.89
N GLU A 206 4.49 -6.99 -17.73
CA GLU A 206 4.23 -8.41 -17.48
C GLU A 206 3.06 -8.58 -16.51
N VAL A 207 2.07 -9.39 -16.90
CA VAL A 207 0.86 -9.61 -16.10
C VAL A 207 1.19 -10.25 -14.74
N ALA A 208 2.11 -11.21 -14.71
CA ALA A 208 2.54 -11.87 -13.48
C ALA A 208 3.18 -10.88 -12.49
N VAL A 209 4.13 -10.06 -12.96
CA VAL A 209 4.84 -9.06 -12.14
C VAL A 209 3.88 -7.98 -11.62
N ALA A 210 3.04 -7.42 -12.48
CA ALA A 210 2.04 -6.42 -12.07
C ALA A 210 1.05 -7.00 -11.05
N THR A 211 0.64 -8.27 -11.22
CA THR A 211 -0.23 -8.96 -10.27
C THR A 211 0.46 -9.15 -8.93
N GLU A 212 1.70 -9.64 -8.91
CA GLU A 212 2.47 -9.84 -7.67
C GLU A 212 2.61 -8.52 -6.89
N ASN A 213 2.93 -7.41 -7.56
CA ASN A 213 3.04 -6.10 -6.94
C ASN A 213 1.71 -5.65 -6.29
N VAL A 214 0.57 -5.81 -6.98
CA VAL A 214 -0.75 -5.47 -6.42
C VAL A 214 -1.10 -6.37 -5.24
N VAL A 215 -0.82 -7.68 -5.33
CA VAL A 215 -1.08 -8.62 -4.23
C VAL A 215 -0.21 -8.28 -3.01
N HIS A 216 1.05 -7.90 -3.21
CA HIS A 216 1.94 -7.44 -2.14
C HIS A 216 1.40 -6.17 -1.47
N ILE A 217 0.99 -5.16 -2.25
CA ILE A 217 0.33 -3.95 -1.73
C ILE A 217 -0.88 -4.31 -0.86
N PHE A 218 -1.74 -5.24 -1.30
CA PHE A 218 -2.91 -5.67 -0.53
C PHE A 218 -2.54 -6.43 0.74
N SER A 219 -1.43 -7.16 0.75
CA SER A 219 -0.92 -7.81 1.96
C SER A 219 -0.56 -6.78 3.04
N LEU A 220 0.14 -5.71 2.65
CA LEU A 220 0.51 -4.58 3.52
C LEU A 220 -0.74 -3.84 4.03
N ILE A 221 -1.69 -3.54 3.14
CA ILE A 221 -2.98 -2.92 3.50
C ILE A 221 -3.71 -3.79 4.53
N ASN A 222 -3.75 -5.11 4.38
CA ASN A 222 -4.46 -5.97 5.34
C ASN A 222 -3.79 -6.00 6.71
N THR A 223 -2.47 -5.89 6.78
CA THR A 223 -1.78 -5.71 8.07
C THR A 223 -2.17 -4.38 8.72
N MET A 224 -2.25 -3.29 7.96
CA MET A 224 -2.71 -1.98 8.46
C MET A 224 -4.17 -2.02 8.97
N PHE A 225 -5.07 -2.64 8.21
CA PHE A 225 -6.50 -2.73 8.57
C PHE A 225 -6.82 -3.81 9.62
N SER A 226 -5.86 -4.66 9.97
CA SER A 226 -6.04 -5.72 10.96
C SER A 226 -6.48 -5.19 12.33
N GLN A 227 -5.96 -4.02 12.73
CA GLN A 227 -6.31 -3.36 14.00
C GLN A 227 -7.77 -2.89 14.02
N LEU A 228 -8.34 -2.57 12.86
CA LEU A 228 -9.74 -2.20 12.68
C LEU A 228 -10.67 -3.42 12.53
N LYS A 229 -10.12 -4.64 12.56
CA LYS A 229 -10.83 -5.89 12.26
C LYS A 229 -11.54 -5.88 10.90
N VAL A 230 -10.94 -5.19 9.93
CA VAL A 230 -11.40 -5.15 8.54
C VAL A 230 -10.45 -5.98 7.68
N THR A 231 -10.99 -6.90 6.89
CA THR A 231 -10.26 -7.60 5.84
C THR A 231 -10.55 -6.93 4.50
N VAL A 232 -9.51 -6.41 3.86
CA VAL A 232 -9.59 -5.77 2.55
C VAL A 232 -9.36 -6.83 1.48
N LYS A 233 -10.44 -7.35 0.92
CA LYS A 233 -10.44 -8.52 0.06
C LYS A 233 -10.34 -8.15 -1.42
N LEU A 234 -9.28 -8.57 -2.10
CA LEU A 234 -9.10 -8.35 -3.54
C LEU A 234 -9.89 -9.38 -4.35
N THR A 235 -10.87 -8.91 -5.14
CA THR A 235 -11.79 -9.78 -5.91
C THR A 235 -11.42 -9.92 -7.38
N SER A 236 -10.81 -8.91 -7.97
CA SER A 236 -10.21 -8.98 -9.31
C SER A 236 -9.21 -7.87 -9.56
N LEU A 237 -8.32 -8.12 -10.53
CA LEU A 237 -7.40 -7.16 -11.09
C LEU A 237 -7.63 -7.06 -12.60
N GLU A 238 -7.92 -5.88 -13.11
CA GLU A 238 -8.00 -5.60 -14.55
C GLU A 238 -6.82 -4.72 -14.96
N LEU A 239 -6.03 -5.18 -15.92
CA LEU A 239 -4.87 -4.47 -16.45
C LEU A 239 -5.24 -3.90 -17.80
N TRP A 240 -5.19 -2.58 -17.97
CA TRP A 240 -5.36 -1.93 -19.27
C TRP A 240 -4.08 -2.06 -20.10
N SER A 241 -3.72 -3.30 -20.46
CA SER A 241 -2.46 -3.66 -21.13
C SER A 241 -2.40 -3.25 -22.60
N ASP A 242 -3.51 -2.89 -23.22
CA ASP A 242 -3.58 -2.33 -24.57
C ASP A 242 -3.59 -0.80 -24.55
N GLN A 243 -4.62 -0.20 -23.92
CA GLN A 243 -4.83 1.25 -23.82
C GLN A 243 -5.80 1.58 -22.69
N ASN A 244 -5.72 2.81 -22.19
CA ASN A 244 -6.64 3.30 -21.16
C ASN A 244 -8.08 3.39 -21.67
N LYS A 245 -9.05 2.92 -20.87
CA LYS A 245 -10.49 2.92 -21.23
C LYS A 245 -11.19 4.24 -20.87
N ILE A 246 -10.54 5.05 -20.04
CA ILE A 246 -10.89 6.45 -19.77
C ILE A 246 -9.63 7.30 -19.87
N PRO A 247 -9.73 8.59 -20.24
CA PRO A 247 -8.58 9.48 -20.18
C PRO A 247 -8.17 9.73 -18.73
N SER A 248 -6.92 9.39 -18.41
CA SER A 248 -6.32 9.46 -17.07
C SER A 248 -5.39 10.66 -16.88
N ASP A 249 -5.28 11.53 -17.88
CA ASP A 249 -4.31 12.62 -17.99
C ASP A 249 -4.71 13.92 -17.26
N ARG A 250 -5.96 14.01 -16.79
CA ARG A 250 -6.55 15.19 -16.14
C ARG A 250 -6.39 15.21 -14.61
N ASP A 251 -6.99 16.21 -13.96
CA ASP A 251 -7.08 16.31 -12.50
C ASP A 251 -7.76 15.07 -11.89
N ALA A 252 -7.31 14.59 -10.72
CA ALA A 252 -7.83 13.33 -10.18
C ALA A 252 -9.31 13.36 -9.85
N ASN A 253 -9.89 14.51 -9.53
CA ASN A 253 -11.33 14.60 -9.29
C ASN A 253 -12.11 14.42 -10.59
N GLU A 254 -11.61 15.00 -11.69
CA GLU A 254 -12.21 14.81 -13.01
C GLU A 254 -12.07 13.35 -13.48
N VAL A 255 -10.90 12.73 -13.26
CA VAL A 255 -10.70 11.31 -13.57
C VAL A 255 -11.60 10.43 -12.70
N LEU A 256 -11.80 10.76 -11.41
CA LEU A 256 -12.67 10.01 -10.48
C LEU A 256 -14.11 10.00 -10.96
N GLN A 257 -14.63 11.16 -11.39
CA GLN A 257 -15.99 11.26 -11.94
C GLN A 257 -16.15 10.36 -13.18
N ARG A 258 -15.19 10.41 -14.11
CA ARG A 258 -15.19 9.55 -15.31
C ARG A 258 -15.08 8.07 -14.94
N PHE A 259 -14.27 7.74 -13.95
CA PHE A 259 -14.08 6.37 -13.48
C PHE A 259 -15.35 5.81 -12.83
N VAL A 260 -16.07 6.61 -12.03
CA VAL A 260 -17.39 6.21 -11.49
C VAL A 260 -18.39 5.95 -12.61
N SER A 261 -18.47 6.82 -13.62
CA SER A 261 -19.34 6.59 -14.79
C SER A 261 -18.95 5.33 -15.58
N TRP A 262 -17.65 5.06 -15.72
CA TRP A 262 -17.15 3.85 -16.36
C TRP A 262 -17.49 2.59 -15.54
N LYS A 263 -17.30 2.63 -14.22
CA LYS A 263 -17.65 1.55 -13.28
C LYS A 263 -19.13 1.19 -13.39
N GLU A 264 -20.02 2.19 -13.38
CA GLU A 264 -21.47 1.97 -13.49
C GLU A 264 -21.85 1.27 -14.81
N LYS A 265 -21.18 1.62 -15.92
CA LYS A 265 -21.47 1.07 -17.24
C LYS A 265 -20.88 -0.33 -17.48
N PHE A 266 -19.66 -0.60 -17.00
CA PHE A 266 -18.89 -1.79 -17.39
C PHE A 266 -18.68 -2.81 -16.28
N LEU A 267 -18.81 -2.43 -15.00
CA LEU A 267 -18.62 -3.32 -13.84
C LEU A 267 -19.94 -3.74 -13.16
N PHE A 268 -21.07 -3.60 -13.85
CA PHE A 268 -22.43 -3.79 -13.32
C PHE A 268 -22.67 -5.15 -12.63
N GLN A 269 -22.05 -6.25 -13.08
CA GLN A 269 -22.23 -7.58 -12.50
C GLN A 269 -21.62 -7.78 -11.10
N ARG A 270 -20.78 -6.85 -10.63
CA ARG A 270 -20.14 -6.89 -9.30
C ARG A 270 -20.27 -5.53 -8.59
N SER A 271 -21.43 -4.88 -8.74
CA SER A 271 -21.70 -3.48 -8.38
C SER A 271 -21.48 -3.11 -6.89
N HIS A 272 -21.42 -4.09 -5.99
CA HIS A 272 -21.17 -3.87 -4.55
C HIS A 272 -19.69 -3.84 -4.16
N ASP A 273 -18.80 -4.32 -5.04
CA ASP A 273 -17.37 -4.21 -4.78
C ASP A 273 -16.94 -2.76 -4.98
N MET A 274 -16.07 -2.29 -4.09
CA MET A 274 -15.38 -1.02 -4.26
C MET A 274 -14.37 -1.13 -5.40
N ALA A 275 -14.18 -0.07 -6.20
CA ALA A 275 -13.22 -0.10 -7.30
C ALA A 275 -12.10 0.93 -7.10
N PHE A 276 -10.85 0.55 -7.33
CA PHE A 276 -9.71 1.47 -7.33
C PHE A 276 -9.04 1.49 -8.69
N LEU A 277 -8.83 2.68 -9.24
CA LEU A 277 -8.00 2.88 -10.43
C LEU A 277 -6.61 3.37 -10.01
N LEU A 278 -5.58 2.62 -10.37
CA LEU A 278 -4.17 2.94 -10.13
C LEU A 278 -3.59 3.57 -11.39
N ILE A 279 -3.02 4.77 -11.26
CA ILE A 279 -2.56 5.57 -12.40
C ILE A 279 -1.12 6.01 -12.17
N TYR A 280 -0.23 5.78 -13.13
CA TYR A 280 1.12 6.31 -13.04
C TYR A 280 1.18 7.81 -13.32
N ARG A 281 1.90 8.55 -12.47
CA ARG A 281 2.21 9.98 -12.67
C ARG A 281 3.64 10.26 -12.24
N ASN A 282 4.42 10.97 -13.07
CA ASN A 282 5.81 11.27 -12.70
C ASN A 282 5.93 12.11 -11.43
N TYR A 283 5.21 13.23 -11.38
CA TYR A 283 5.28 14.23 -10.30
C TYR A 283 3.86 14.74 -9.99
N PRO A 284 3.02 13.92 -9.32
CA PRO A 284 1.68 14.36 -8.98
C PRO A 284 1.71 15.32 -7.77
N ASN A 285 0.86 16.34 -7.79
CA ASN A 285 0.74 17.29 -6.67
C ASN A 285 -0.11 16.74 -5.51
N TYR A 286 -0.82 15.64 -5.73
CA TYR A 286 -1.71 14.96 -4.78
C TYR A 286 -1.65 13.46 -5.03
N VAL A 287 -2.05 12.66 -4.05
CA VAL A 287 -1.84 11.20 -4.05
C VAL A 287 -2.99 10.40 -4.65
N GLY A 288 -4.15 11.02 -4.88
CA GLY A 288 -5.33 10.33 -5.41
C GLY A 288 -6.59 11.19 -5.43
N ALA A 289 -7.75 10.55 -5.45
CA ALA A 289 -9.07 11.14 -5.14
C ALA A 289 -10.07 10.03 -4.77
N THR A 290 -10.98 10.30 -3.84
CA THR A 290 -12.01 9.33 -3.41
C THR A 290 -13.19 10.07 -2.76
N TYR A 291 -14.38 9.46 -2.73
CA TYR A 291 -15.53 10.04 -2.05
C TYR A 291 -15.54 9.66 -0.57
N HIS A 292 -15.50 10.66 0.32
CA HIS A 292 -15.48 10.45 1.76
C HIS A 292 -16.75 9.74 2.25
N GLY A 293 -16.59 8.67 3.03
CA GLY A 293 -17.69 7.93 3.65
C GLY A 293 -18.63 7.19 2.69
N MET A 294 -18.25 7.03 1.42
CA MET A 294 -19.07 6.37 0.39
C MET A 294 -18.74 4.88 0.20
N ALA A 295 -18.04 4.28 1.16
CA ALA A 295 -17.77 2.85 1.12
C ALA A 295 -19.09 2.06 1.05
N CYS A 296 -19.12 1.08 0.16
CA CYS A 296 -20.29 0.24 -0.16
C CYS A 296 -21.45 0.98 -0.87
N ASP A 297 -21.33 2.27 -1.19
CA ASP A 297 -22.27 2.92 -2.10
C ASP A 297 -22.14 2.32 -3.51
N PRO A 298 -23.23 1.83 -4.13
CA PRO A 298 -23.14 1.12 -5.41
C PRO A 298 -22.59 1.99 -6.54
N LYS A 299 -22.74 3.33 -6.45
CA LYS A 299 -22.26 4.27 -7.46
C LYS A 299 -20.91 4.87 -7.05
N LEU A 300 -20.79 5.33 -5.81
CA LEU A 300 -19.69 6.16 -5.33
C LEU A 300 -18.57 5.40 -4.59
N ALA A 301 -18.70 4.09 -4.36
CA ALA A 301 -17.62 3.26 -3.83
C ALA A 301 -16.49 3.07 -4.87
N ALA A 302 -15.74 4.14 -5.10
CA ALA A 302 -14.60 4.17 -6.00
C ALA A 302 -13.53 5.14 -5.51
N GLY A 303 -12.28 4.86 -5.88
CA GLY A 303 -11.14 5.73 -5.64
C GLY A 303 -10.13 5.68 -6.78
N ILE A 304 -9.29 6.71 -6.85
CA ILE A 304 -8.13 6.77 -7.74
C ILE A 304 -6.90 6.97 -6.89
N ALA A 305 -5.86 6.19 -7.14
CA ALA A 305 -4.55 6.37 -6.53
C ALA A 305 -3.52 6.68 -7.62
N LEU A 306 -2.76 7.76 -7.41
CA LEU A 306 -1.68 8.15 -8.29
C LEU A 306 -0.38 7.53 -7.78
N TYR A 307 0.32 6.80 -8.63
CA TYR A 307 1.61 6.18 -8.34
C TYR A 307 2.74 7.11 -8.81
N PRO A 308 3.47 7.78 -7.89
CA PRO A 308 4.56 8.67 -8.23
C PRO A 308 5.79 7.92 -8.77
N LYS A 309 6.65 8.60 -9.53
CA LYS A 309 7.93 8.01 -9.92
C LYS A 309 8.82 7.79 -8.69
N ARG A 310 9.46 6.61 -8.60
CA ARG A 310 10.35 6.19 -7.50
C ARG A 310 9.66 5.96 -6.14
N ILE A 311 8.33 5.98 -6.06
CA ILE A 311 7.65 5.50 -4.85
C ILE A 311 7.91 4.00 -4.69
N THR A 312 8.07 3.52 -3.47
CA THR A 312 8.13 2.08 -3.20
C THR A 312 6.72 1.49 -3.11
N LEU A 313 6.58 0.16 -3.16
CA LEU A 313 5.28 -0.48 -3.00
C LEU A 313 4.71 -0.26 -1.60
N GLU A 314 5.59 -0.17 -0.61
CA GLU A 314 5.28 0.04 0.80
C GLU A 314 4.68 1.43 1.02
N ALA A 315 5.34 2.49 0.54
CA ALA A 315 4.81 3.84 0.60
C ALA A 315 3.50 3.97 -0.19
N PHE A 316 3.41 3.34 -1.36
CA PHE A 316 2.16 3.33 -2.13
C PHE A 316 1.02 2.55 -1.44
N SER A 317 1.33 1.53 -0.64
CA SER A 317 0.33 0.84 0.17
C SER A 317 -0.27 1.74 1.25
N VAL A 318 0.52 2.68 1.81
CA VAL A 318 0.03 3.72 2.73
C VAL A 318 -0.92 4.67 2.01
N VAL A 319 -0.60 5.12 0.78
CA VAL A 319 -1.52 5.93 -0.06
C VAL A 319 -2.87 5.25 -0.19
N LEU A 320 -2.88 3.99 -0.62
CA LEU A 320 -4.11 3.25 -0.82
C LEU A 320 -4.86 3.02 0.50
N ALA A 321 -4.15 2.75 1.59
CA ALA A 321 -4.76 2.61 2.90
C ALA A 321 -5.44 3.91 3.37
N GLN A 322 -4.81 5.07 3.15
CA GLN A 322 -5.40 6.37 3.45
C GLN A 322 -6.66 6.64 2.61
N LEU A 323 -6.59 6.41 1.30
CA LEU A 323 -7.73 6.58 0.40
C LEU A 323 -8.89 5.65 0.77
N LEU A 324 -8.58 4.41 1.19
CA LEU A 324 -9.57 3.47 1.71
C LEU A 324 -10.16 3.95 3.04
N GLY A 325 -9.33 4.45 3.94
CA GLY A 325 -9.75 5.05 5.20
C GLY A 325 -10.74 6.20 4.97
N ILE A 326 -10.42 7.11 4.05
CA ILE A 326 -11.29 8.23 3.68
C ILE A 326 -12.61 7.74 3.09
N ASN A 327 -12.56 6.75 2.20
CA ASN A 327 -13.79 6.18 1.63
C ASN A 327 -14.66 5.50 2.71
N LEU A 328 -14.03 4.90 3.75
CA LEU A 328 -14.70 4.37 4.94
C LEU A 328 -15.17 5.44 5.94
N GLY A 329 -14.83 6.71 5.72
CA GLY A 329 -15.26 7.84 6.54
C GLY A 329 -14.24 8.34 7.58
N LEU A 330 -12.97 7.93 7.48
CA LEU A 330 -11.88 8.54 8.23
C LEU A 330 -11.48 9.88 7.60
N THR A 331 -10.88 10.75 8.40
CA THR A 331 -10.24 11.99 7.92
C THR A 331 -8.73 11.89 8.11
N TYR A 332 -7.98 12.78 7.47
CA TYR A 332 -6.58 12.94 7.83
C TYR A 332 -6.44 13.34 9.30
N ASP A 333 -5.37 12.87 9.92
CA ASP A 333 -4.98 13.23 11.28
C ASP A 333 -4.54 14.70 11.32
N ASP A 334 -4.92 15.40 12.39
CA ASP A 334 -4.30 16.65 12.74
C ASP A 334 -2.93 16.36 13.37
N ILE A 335 -1.87 16.79 12.69
CA ILE A 335 -0.47 16.54 13.04
C ILE A 335 -0.09 17.05 14.44
N TYR A 336 -0.85 17.97 15.02
CA TYR A 336 -0.58 18.51 16.35
C TYR A 336 -1.34 17.82 17.49
N SER A 337 -2.42 17.09 17.17
CA SER A 337 -3.36 16.59 18.18
C SER A 337 -3.61 15.09 18.11
N CYS A 338 -3.26 14.41 17.02
CA CYS A 338 -3.38 12.96 16.90
C CYS A 338 -2.07 12.23 17.22
N TYR A 339 -2.16 11.16 18.01
CA TYR A 339 -1.01 10.37 18.43
C TYR A 339 -1.29 8.88 18.22
N CYS A 340 -0.32 8.15 17.69
CA CYS A 340 -0.33 6.69 17.58
C CYS A 340 0.98 6.12 18.14
N PRO A 341 1.02 4.82 18.51
CA PRO A 341 2.22 4.22 19.08
C PRO A 341 3.45 4.15 18.14
N GLY A 342 3.25 4.30 16.83
CA GLY A 342 4.32 4.29 15.82
C GLY A 342 4.93 5.67 15.60
N THR A 343 5.95 5.74 14.73
CA THR A 343 6.61 7.01 14.35
C THR A 343 5.68 7.96 13.59
N THR A 344 4.78 7.41 12.79
CA THR A 344 3.81 8.18 12.00
C THR A 344 2.52 7.41 11.85
N CYS A 345 1.39 8.09 12.02
CA CYS A 345 0.07 7.47 11.90
C CYS A 345 -0.30 7.31 10.43
N ILE A 346 -1.02 6.24 10.09
CA ILE A 346 -1.38 5.95 8.69
C ILE A 346 -2.16 7.11 8.08
N MET A 347 -3.08 7.73 8.84
CA MET A 347 -3.87 8.87 8.38
C MET A 347 -3.13 10.21 8.53
N ASN A 348 -1.83 10.24 8.85
CA ASN A 348 -1.03 11.45 8.78
C ASN A 348 -0.80 11.80 7.30
N PRO A 349 -1.03 13.06 6.87
CA PRO A 349 -0.85 13.48 5.48
C PRO A 349 0.58 13.27 4.93
N GLN A 350 1.58 13.16 5.81
CA GLN A 350 2.99 12.98 5.48
C GLN A 350 3.51 11.55 5.75
N ALA A 351 2.62 10.56 5.86
CA ALA A 351 2.99 9.18 6.20
C ALA A 351 3.75 8.38 5.12
N MET A 352 4.10 9.01 3.98
CA MET A 352 4.60 8.34 2.77
C MET A 352 6.08 8.60 2.50
#